data_AF-A0A3B9A2W7-F1
#
_entry.id   AF-A0A3B9A2W7-F1
#
_cell.length_a   1.000
_cell.length_b   1.000
_cell.length_c   1.000
_cell.angle_alpha   90.00
_cell.angle_beta   90.00
_cell.angle_gamma   90.00
#
_symmetry.space_group_name_H-M   'P 1'
#
loop_
_entity.id
_entity.type
_entity.pdbx_description
1 polymer ?
#
loop_
_entity_poly.entity_id
_entity_poly.type
_entity_poly.pdbx_seq_one_letter_code
_entity_poly.pdbx_strand_id
1 'polypeptide(L)'
;MAGVPFINPPEPETTYEVGDTVEVYCDHEKGGQRVRGWLKGIVVQVDPKMVAVQFRTNVFLTDGWMVPDHILWYPQNSPHIRFPAKKGSRAEMANQD
;
A
#
# COMPACT_ATOMS: atom_id res chain seq x y z
N MET A 1 27.49 -13.60 40.28
CA MET A 1 27.63 -13.30 38.83
C MET A 1 26.43 -12.48 38.41
N ALA A 2 26.64 -11.22 38.01
CA ALA A 2 25.55 -10.36 37.55
C ALA A 2 25.12 -10.84 36.16
N GLY A 3 23.86 -11.25 36.03
CA GLY A 3 23.28 -11.64 34.74
C GLY A 3 23.27 -10.42 33.83
N VAL A 4 23.97 -10.51 32.70
CA VAL A 4 23.90 -9.50 31.64
C VAL A 4 22.45 -9.43 31.14
N PRO A 5 21.80 -8.25 31.18
CA PRO A 5 20.47 -8.10 30.62
C PRO A 5 20.58 -8.19 29.10
N PHE A 6 19.95 -9.22 28.52
CA PHE A 6 19.76 -9.31 27.08
C PHE A 6 18.71 -8.26 26.69
N ILE A 7 19.15 -7.15 26.12
CA ILE A 7 18.26 -6.23 25.42
C ILE A 7 17.84 -6.96 24.14
N ASN A 8 16.57 -7.34 24.03
CA ASN A 8 16.04 -7.77 22.74
C ASN A 8 16.05 -6.53 21.84
N PRO A 9 16.61 -6.60 20.62
CA PRO A 9 16.49 -5.50 19.67
C PRO A 9 15.00 -5.22 19.45
N PRO A 10 14.58 -3.93 19.36
CA PRO A 10 13.18 -3.61 19.10
C PRO A 10 12.76 -4.29 17.80
N GLU A 11 11.65 -5.02 17.84
CA GLU A 11 11.07 -5.60 16.64
C GLU A 11 10.80 -4.44 15.65
N PRO A 12 11.21 -4.56 14.38
CA PRO A 12 10.85 -3.55 13.40
C PRO A 12 9.33 -3.56 13.30
N GLU A 13 8.69 -2.53 13.85
CA GLU A 13 7.27 -2.27 13.69
C GLU A 13 7.01 -2.19 12.18
N THR A 14 6.63 -3.32 11.60
CA THR A 14 6.42 -3.42 10.17
C THR A 14 5.04 -2.83 9.95
N THR A 15 5.00 -1.64 9.32
CA THR A 15 3.79 -0.82 9.24
C THR A 15 2.66 -1.52 8.48
N TYR A 16 2.94 -2.55 7.68
CA TYR A 16 1.99 -3.23 6.81
C TYR A 16 2.04 -4.74 7.02
N GLU A 17 0.88 -5.41 6.98
CA GLU A 17 0.76 -6.86 7.08
C GLU A 17 0.21 -7.46 5.77
N VAL A 18 0.51 -8.74 5.51
CA VAL A 18 -0.08 -9.44 4.36
C VAL A 18 -1.60 -9.54 4.54
N GLY A 19 -2.34 -9.15 3.52
CA GLY A 19 -3.80 -9.04 3.54
C GLY A 19 -4.31 -7.63 3.83
N ASP A 20 -3.43 -6.69 4.23
CA ASP A 20 -3.85 -5.30 4.44
C ASP A 20 -4.33 -4.65 3.15
N THR A 21 -5.35 -3.83 3.33
CA THR A 21 -5.83 -2.95 2.27
C THR A 21 -5.09 -1.62 2.35
N VAL A 22 -4.43 -1.24 1.26
CA VAL A 22 -3.65 0.01 1.15
C VAL A 22 -4.07 0.82 -0.08
N GLU A 23 -3.80 2.11 -0.06
CA GLU A 23 -3.88 2.97 -1.24
C GLU A 23 -2.48 3.35 -1.69
N VAL A 24 -2.24 3.23 -3.00
CA VAL A 24 -0.94 3.48 -3.61
C VAL A 24 -1.06 4.50 -4.72
N TYR A 25 -0.16 5.48 -4.74
CA TYR A 25 -0.07 6.47 -5.80
C TYR A 25 0.72 5.92 -7.00
N CYS A 26 0.02 5.50 -8.04
CA CYS A 26 0.60 4.86 -9.22
C CYS A 26 -0.16 5.18 -10.52
N ASP A 27 0.51 4.94 -11.65
CA ASP A 27 -0.11 4.94 -12.97
C ASP A 27 -0.93 3.67 -13.15
N HIS A 28 -2.22 3.82 -13.42
CA HIS A 28 -3.17 2.72 -13.57
C HIS A 28 -4.21 3.02 -14.63
N GLU A 29 -4.92 1.98 -15.07
CA GLU A 29 -6.02 2.12 -15.99
C GLU A 29 -7.32 2.45 -15.25
N LYS A 30 -8.00 3.51 -15.69
CA LYS A 30 -9.33 3.89 -15.22
C LYS A 30 -10.20 4.24 -16.41
N GLY A 31 -11.26 3.46 -16.65
CA GLY A 31 -12.17 3.69 -17.78
C GLY A 31 -11.49 3.57 -19.15
N GLY A 32 -10.51 2.66 -19.29
CA GLY A 32 -9.75 2.46 -20.53
C GLY A 32 -8.71 3.54 -20.82
N GLN A 33 -8.47 4.47 -19.88
CA GLN A 33 -7.43 5.49 -20.00
C GLN A 33 -6.37 5.30 -18.92
N ARG A 34 -5.10 5.53 -19.25
CA ARG A 34 -4.00 5.56 -18.28
C ARG A 34 -4.06 6.86 -17.50
N VAL A 35 -4.19 6.75 -16.18
CA VAL A 35 -4.25 7.88 -15.24
C VAL A 35 -3.26 7.66 -14.10
N ARG A 36 -2.75 8.75 -13.53
CA ARG A 36 -1.89 8.69 -12.33
C ARG A 36 -2.68 9.13 -11.12
N GLY A 37 -2.77 8.28 -10.10
CA GLY A 37 -3.59 8.58 -8.93
C GLY A 37 -3.47 7.53 -7.84
N TRP A 38 -4.26 7.72 -6.77
CA TRP A 38 -4.38 6.73 -5.70
C TRP A 38 -5.25 5.56 -6.17
N LEU A 39 -4.70 4.37 -6.08
CA LEU A 39 -5.36 3.12 -6.40
C LEU A 39 -5.34 2.20 -5.17
N LYS A 40 -6.49 1.59 -4.90
CA LYS A 40 -6.65 0.62 -3.82
C LYS A 40 -6.01 -0.71 -4.23
N GLY A 41 -5.17 -1.27 -3.37
CA GLY A 41 -4.55 -2.57 -3.55
C GLY A 41 -4.53 -3.37 -2.24
N ILE A 42 -4.08 -4.61 -2.35
CA ILE A 42 -3.94 -5.53 -1.22
C ILE A 42 -2.46 -5.88 -1.08
N VAL A 43 -1.95 -5.81 0.14
CA VAL A 43 -0.59 -6.24 0.45
C VAL A 43 -0.53 -7.77 0.34
N VAL A 44 0.33 -8.26 -0.55
CA VAL A 44 0.48 -9.72 -0.79
C VAL A 44 1.80 -10.26 -0.25
N GLN A 45 2.80 -9.38 -0.11
CA GLN A 45 4.10 -9.74 0.46
C GLN A 45 4.67 -8.54 1.20
N VAL A 46 5.32 -8.82 2.33
CA VAL A 46 6.00 -7.83 3.15
C VAL A 46 7.41 -8.33 3.44
N ASP A 47 8.39 -7.48 3.15
CA ASP A 47 9.80 -7.66 3.45
C ASP A 47 10.26 -6.50 4.36
N PRO A 48 11.34 -6.63 5.13
CA PRO A 48 11.80 -5.59 6.07
C PRO A 48 12.08 -4.20 5.45
N LYS A 49 12.19 -4.12 4.12
CA LYS A 49 12.43 -2.87 3.39
C LYS A 49 11.33 -2.53 2.38
N MET A 50 10.60 -3.53 1.89
CA MET A 50 9.68 -3.38 0.78
C MET A 50 8.34 -4.05 1.07
N VAL A 51 7.31 -3.56 0.40
CA VAL A 51 5.96 -4.11 0.45
C VAL A 51 5.46 -4.27 -0.97
N ALA A 52 4.94 -5.45 -1.28
CA ALA A 52 4.35 -5.76 -2.57
C ALA A 52 2.83 -5.62 -2.48
N VAL A 53 2.27 -4.80 -3.35
CA VAL A 53 0.85 -4.51 -3.40
C VAL A 53 0.28 -5.02 -4.72
N GLN A 54 -0.72 -5.88 -4.65
CA GLN A 54 -1.45 -6.40 -5.79
C GLN A 54 -2.69 -5.55 -6.09
N PHE A 55 -2.91 -5.30 -7.38
CA PHE A 55 -4.02 -4.51 -7.90
C PHE A 55 -4.95 -5.37 -8.76
N ARG A 56 -6.22 -4.95 -8.85
CA ARG A 56 -7.23 -5.59 -9.71
C ARG A 56 -7.28 -5.01 -11.13
N THR A 57 -6.66 -3.85 -11.32
CA THR A 57 -6.65 -3.10 -12.57
C THR A 57 -5.24 -3.09 -13.15
N ASN A 58 -5.13 -2.91 -14.47
CA ASN A 58 -3.83 -2.73 -15.12
C ASN A 58 -3.08 -1.57 -14.47
N VAL A 59 -1.82 -1.83 -14.07
CA VAL A 59 -0.91 -0.83 -13.51
C VAL A 59 0.34 -0.74 -14.38
N PHE A 60 0.98 0.42 -14.34
CA PHE A 60 2.08 0.75 -15.23
C PHE A 60 3.29 1.23 -14.42
N LEU A 61 4.48 0.86 -14.88
CA LEU A 61 5.73 1.44 -14.40
C LEU A 61 5.87 2.87 -14.93
N THR A 62 6.78 3.64 -14.34
CA THR A 62 7.09 5.02 -14.77
C THR A 62 7.58 5.12 -16.21
N ASP A 63 8.16 4.04 -16.74
CA ASP A 63 8.60 3.95 -18.15
C ASP A 63 7.43 3.63 -19.11
N GLY A 64 6.22 3.42 -18.59
CA GLY A 64 5.01 3.19 -19.37
C GLY A 64 4.68 1.72 -19.64
N TRP A 65 5.52 0.79 -19.18
CA TRP A 65 5.25 -0.64 -19.28
C TRP A 65 4.12 -1.07 -18.36
N MET A 66 3.17 -1.82 -18.91
CA MET A 66 2.14 -2.50 -18.13
C MET A 66 2.76 -3.65 -17.34
N VAL A 67 2.41 -3.78 -16.07
CA VAL A 67 2.89 -4.87 -15.21
C VAL A 67 1.94 -6.07 -15.35
N PRO A 68 2.38 -7.21 -15.92
CA PRO A 68 1.48 -8.34 -16.22
C PRO A 68 0.92 -9.04 -14.99
N ASP A 69 1.63 -8.94 -13.86
CA ASP A 69 1.23 -9.51 -12.57
C ASP A 69 0.37 -8.55 -11.74
N HIS A 70 0.22 -7.30 -12.19
CA HIS A 70 -0.45 -6.23 -11.46
C HIS A 70 0.06 -6.02 -10.03
N ILE A 71 1.34 -6.33 -9.76
CA ILE A 71 1.98 -6.14 -8.46
C ILE A 71 3.05 -5.07 -8.58
N LEU A 72 3.00 -4.08 -7.68
CA LEU A 72 4.03 -3.06 -7.55
C LEU A 72 4.67 -3.13 -6.18
N TRP A 73 5.98 -2.90 -6.17
CA TRP A 73 6.81 -2.91 -4.98
C TRP A 73 7.11 -1.50 -4.53
N TYR A 74 6.90 -1.23 -3.25
CA TYR A 74 7.18 0.06 -2.62
C TYR A 74 8.08 -0.11 -1.41
N PRO A 75 8.99 0.83 -1.14
CA PRO A 75 9.61 0.93 0.17
C PRO A 75 8.55 1.08 1.27
N GLN A 76 8.74 0.45 2.43
CA GLN A 76 7.79 0.56 3.55
C GLN A 76 7.55 2.01 4.00
N ASN A 77 8.55 2.88 3.87
CA ASN A 77 8.48 4.30 4.24
C ASN A 77 8.15 5.22 3.05
N SER A 78 7.69 4.67 1.92
CA SER A 78 7.40 5.46 0.74
C SER A 78 6.17 6.36 0.98
N PRO A 79 6.23 7.66 0.60
CA PRO A 79 5.06 8.54 0.68
C PRO A 79 3.97 8.16 -0.33
N HIS A 80 4.25 7.24 -1.25
CA HIS A 80 3.32 6.77 -2.27
C HIS A 80 2.48 5.58 -1.83
N ILE A 81 2.64 5.08 -0.60
CA ILE A 81 1.77 4.05 -0.01
C ILE A 81 1.21 4.58 1.31
N ARG A 82 -0.09 4.35 1.54
CA ARG A 82 -0.77 4.72 2.77
C ARG A 82 -1.88 3.74 3.09
N PHE A 83 -2.25 3.65 4.37
CA PHE A 83 -3.53 3.07 4.72
C PHE A 83 -4.68 3.91 4.16
N PRO A 84 -5.76 3.28 3.69
CA PRO A 84 -6.96 4.00 3.29
C PRO A 84 -7.41 4.83 4.50
N ALA A 85 -7.65 6.11 4.28
CA ALA A 85 -8.21 6.95 5.32
C ALA A 85 -9.50 6.27 5.82
N LYS A 86 -9.53 5.86 7.09
CA LYS A 86 -10.79 5.43 7.72
C LYS A 86 -11.75 6.58 7.48
N LYS A 87 -12.82 6.33 6.72
CA LYS A 87 -13.94 7.28 6.62
C LYS A 87 -14.52 7.38 8.03
N GLY A 88 -13.93 8.24 8.87
CA GLY A 88 -14.58 8.72 10.06
C GLY A 88 -15.84 9.43 9.58
N SER A 89 -17.00 8.85 9.89
CA SER A 89 -18.33 9.46 9.91
C SER A 89 -18.46 10.83 9.26
N ARG A 90 -18.35 10.89 7.92
CA ARG A 90 -18.69 12.09 7.14
C ARG A 90 -19.13 11.76 5.71
N ALA A 91 -19.90 10.68 5.59
CA ALA A 91 -20.66 10.34 4.39
C ALA A 91 -22.07 9.84 4.75
N GLU A 92 -22.67 10.38 5.80
CA GLU A 92 -24.11 10.24 6.11
C GLU A 92 -24.86 11.58 5.94
N MET A 93 -24.25 12.56 5.26
CA MET A 93 -24.87 13.86 4.97
C MET A 93 -24.53 14.29 3.54
N ALA A 94 -25.03 13.57 2.54
CA ALA A 94 -25.15 14.06 1.16
C ALA A 94 -26.06 13.16 0.31
N ASN A 95 -27.15 12.63 0.90
CA ASN A 95 -28.29 12.16 0.13
C ASN A 95 -29.54 12.12 1.01
N GLN A 96 -29.98 13.30 1.45
CA GLN A 96 -31.36 13.50 1.85
C GLN A 96 -31.85 14.79 1.20
N ASP A 97 -32.77 14.59 0.26
CA ASP A 97 -33.63 15.53 -0.49
C ASP A 97 -33.00 16.41 -1.59
#